data_AF-A0A7S2J0Z7-F1
#
_entry.id   AF-A0A7S2J0Z7-F1
#
_cell.length_a   1.000
_cell.length_b   1.000
_cell.length_c   1.000
_cell.angle_alpha   90.00
_cell.angle_beta   90.00
_cell.angle_gamma   90.00
#
_symmetry.space_group_name_H-M   'P 1'
#
loop_
_entity.id
_entity.type
_entity.pdbx_description
1 polymer ?
#
loop_
_entity_poly.entity_id
_entity_poly.type
_entity_poly.pdbx_seq_one_letter_code
_entity_poly.pdbx_strand_id
1 'polypeptide(L)'
;GVKATNYFLSHAPEVLSDKGPLGMGGWIHMNRKLQVVSKDYKTVWAGGCVFAVGDCNYGCIPVDDSNPTGVDPGSIAPDKMLMPPVPKISYPGEEQALHACKNVEKLAKAHGKPCKLMNTWWPWGGGMFATSLGPHDACFVLGANHNKGSGHMVNWWIPAAL
;
A
#
# COMPACT_ATOMS: atom_id res chain seq x y z
N GLY A 1 8.47 11.92 6.06
CA GLY A 1 8.03 10.86 5.14
C GLY A 1 9.25 10.15 4.61
N VAL A 2 9.13 8.84 4.32
CA VAL A 2 10.21 8.08 3.69
C VAL A 2 10.41 8.61 2.26
N LYS A 3 11.66 8.74 1.81
CA LYS A 3 11.97 9.15 0.43
C LYS A 3 11.92 7.93 -0.48
N ALA A 4 11.13 7.99 -1.55
CA ALA A 4 11.15 6.94 -2.58
C ALA A 4 12.54 6.85 -3.19
N THR A 5 13.13 5.65 -3.20
CA THR A 5 14.39 5.39 -3.88
C THR A 5 14.25 4.08 -4.65
N ASN A 6 14.06 4.19 -5.97
CA ASN A 6 13.84 3.03 -6.84
C ASN A 6 14.95 2.95 -7.89
N TYR A 7 16.19 2.76 -7.43
CA TYR A 7 17.37 2.65 -8.30
C TYR A 7 17.17 1.61 -9.41
N PHE A 8 16.60 0.46 -9.06
CA PHE A 8 16.37 -0.66 -9.98
C PHE A 8 15.20 -0.47 -10.95
N LEU A 9 14.34 0.54 -10.75
CA LEU A 9 13.22 0.83 -11.66
C LEU A 9 13.39 2.19 -12.37
N SER A 10 14.59 2.76 -12.33
CA SER A 10 14.91 4.02 -13.03
C SER A 10 14.68 3.95 -14.55
N HIS A 11 14.72 2.75 -15.13
CA HIS A 11 14.46 2.47 -16.54
C HIS A 11 12.96 2.24 -16.86
N ALA A 12 12.09 2.19 -15.85
CA ALA A 12 10.65 1.98 -15.99
C ALA A 12 9.86 3.19 -15.43
N PRO A 13 10.09 4.43 -15.91
CA PRO A 13 9.43 5.61 -15.39
C PRO A 13 7.90 5.55 -15.53
N GLU A 14 7.36 4.73 -16.44
CA GLU A 14 5.93 4.55 -16.69
C GLU A 14 5.17 3.88 -15.55
N VAL A 15 5.86 3.20 -14.62
CA VAL A 15 5.23 2.57 -13.44
C VAL A 15 5.46 3.36 -12.14
N LEU A 16 6.25 4.43 -12.21
CA LEU A 16 6.64 5.25 -11.06
C LEU A 16 5.82 6.53 -10.99
N SER A 17 5.35 6.88 -9.80
CA SER A 17 4.56 8.09 -9.60
C SER A 17 5.39 9.36 -9.88
N ASP A 18 4.78 10.36 -10.51
CA ASP A 18 5.46 11.66 -10.71
C ASP A 18 5.44 12.50 -9.42
N LYS A 19 4.39 12.31 -8.62
CA LYS A 19 4.17 12.98 -7.33
C LYS A 19 3.76 11.96 -6.28
N GLY A 20 3.90 12.35 -5.02
CA GLY A 20 3.55 11.54 -3.87
C GLY A 20 3.47 12.42 -2.61
N PRO A 21 3.45 11.82 -1.42
CA PRO A 21 3.49 12.57 -0.17
C PRO A 21 4.64 13.58 -0.16
N LEU A 22 4.35 14.83 0.22
CA LEU A 22 5.32 15.95 0.23
C LEU A 22 5.86 16.36 -1.16
N GLY A 23 5.14 16.03 -2.24
CA GLY A 23 5.51 16.41 -3.61
C GLY A 23 6.64 15.57 -4.23
N MET A 24 7.11 14.54 -3.53
CA MET A 24 8.15 13.63 -4.01
C MET A 24 7.54 12.45 -4.77
N GLY A 25 7.97 12.23 -6.02
CA GLY A 25 7.59 11.08 -6.83
C GLY A 25 8.47 9.86 -6.59
N GLY A 26 8.26 8.83 -7.41
CA GLY A 26 9.08 7.64 -7.48
C GLY A 26 8.49 6.41 -6.81
N TRP A 27 7.21 6.40 -6.41
CA TRP A 27 6.57 5.22 -5.83
C TRP A 27 5.94 4.33 -6.91
N ILE A 28 5.89 3.02 -6.67
CA ILE A 28 5.44 2.05 -7.67
C ILE A 28 3.91 1.96 -7.68
N HIS A 29 3.28 2.20 -8.84
CA HIS A 29 1.84 2.00 -9.01
C HIS A 29 1.48 0.51 -9.03
N MET A 30 0.36 0.17 -8.39
CA MET A 30 -0.10 -1.21 -8.23
C MET A 30 -1.61 -1.32 -8.36
N ASN A 31 -2.09 -2.46 -8.82
CA ASN A 31 -3.52 -2.77 -8.84
C ASN A 31 -4.01 -3.48 -7.57
N ARG A 32 -5.30 -3.84 -7.53
CA ARG A 32 -5.91 -4.60 -6.43
C ARG A 32 -5.33 -6.01 -6.26
N LYS A 33 -4.58 -6.54 -7.22
CA LYS A 33 -3.82 -7.79 -7.10
C LYS A 33 -2.40 -7.59 -6.57
N LEU A 34 -2.02 -6.33 -6.26
CA LEU A 34 -0.67 -5.88 -5.92
C LEU A 34 0.34 -6.03 -7.07
N GLN A 35 -0.13 -6.28 -8.29
CA GLN A 35 0.71 -6.31 -9.48
C GLN A 35 1.10 -4.89 -9.86
N VAL A 36 2.32 -4.72 -10.34
CA VAL A 36 2.80 -3.43 -10.85
C VAL A 36 2.01 -3.06 -12.10
N VAL A 37 1.59 -1.80 -12.18
CA VAL A 37 0.85 -1.25 -13.32
C VAL A 37 1.48 0.05 -13.81
N SER A 38 1.17 0.42 -15.05
CA SER A 38 1.46 1.76 -15.56
C SER A 38 0.73 2.84 -14.77
N LYS A 39 1.25 4.08 -14.81
CA LYS A 39 0.68 5.27 -14.14
C LYS A 39 -0.80 5.51 -14.44
N ASP A 40 -1.25 5.13 -15.63
CA ASP A 40 -2.65 5.26 -16.05
C ASP A 40 -3.55 4.10 -15.58
N TYR A 41 -2.99 3.12 -14.86
CA TYR A 41 -3.65 1.92 -14.35
C TYR A 41 -4.27 1.03 -15.44
N LYS A 42 -3.90 1.23 -16.71
CA LYS A 42 -4.47 0.46 -17.85
C LYS A 42 -3.70 -0.80 -18.17
N THR A 43 -2.40 -0.80 -17.90
CA THR A 43 -1.51 -1.88 -18.34
C THR A 43 -0.84 -2.52 -17.14
N VAL A 44 -0.95 -3.84 -17.03
CA VAL A 44 -0.19 -4.62 -16.06
C VAL A 44 1.24 -4.79 -16.59
N TRP A 45 2.22 -4.37 -15.80
CA TRP A 45 3.63 -4.37 -16.20
C TRP A 45 4.24 -5.78 -16.14
N ALA A 46 5.25 -6.02 -16.98
CA ALA A 46 5.98 -7.30 -17.06
C ALA A 46 5.07 -8.54 -17.13
N GLY A 47 3.94 -8.46 -17.86
CA GLY A 47 2.99 -9.57 -17.99
C GLY A 47 2.33 -9.99 -16.67
N GLY A 48 2.39 -9.15 -15.63
CA GLY A 48 1.77 -9.40 -14.33
C GLY A 48 2.54 -10.33 -13.40
N CYS A 49 3.83 -10.57 -13.65
CA CYS A 49 4.68 -11.38 -12.77
C CYS A 49 5.38 -10.59 -11.67
N VAL A 50 5.28 -9.26 -11.68
CA VAL A 50 5.94 -8.37 -10.71
C VAL A 50 4.91 -7.73 -9.78
N PHE A 51 5.20 -7.76 -8.48
CA PHE A 51 4.33 -7.27 -7.41
C PHE A 51 5.07 -6.23 -6.56
N ALA A 52 4.34 -5.25 -6.01
CA ALA A 52 4.91 -4.20 -5.15
C ALA A 52 4.16 -4.10 -3.82
N VAL A 53 4.89 -4.23 -2.71
CA VAL A 53 4.34 -4.29 -1.35
C VAL A 53 5.13 -3.40 -0.39
N GLY A 54 4.48 -2.95 0.69
CA GLY A 54 5.12 -2.14 1.72
C GLY A 54 5.48 -0.74 1.23
N ASP A 55 6.64 -0.24 1.65
CA ASP A 55 7.01 1.16 1.51
C ASP A 55 7.24 1.58 0.06
N CYS A 56 7.65 0.67 -0.83
CA CYS A 56 7.99 1.00 -2.21
C CYS A 56 6.78 1.29 -3.11
N ASN A 57 5.58 0.81 -2.76
CA ASN A 57 4.38 1.01 -3.57
C ASN A 57 3.75 2.39 -3.32
N TYR A 58 2.82 2.80 -4.19
CA TYR A 58 2.17 4.12 -4.11
C TYR A 58 1.35 4.33 -2.84
N GLY A 59 0.94 3.26 -2.16
CA GLY A 59 0.20 3.29 -0.91
C GLY A 59 -1.31 3.48 -1.05
N CYS A 60 -1.84 3.75 -2.25
CA CYS A 60 -3.27 3.73 -2.52
C CYS A 60 -3.56 3.16 -3.92
N ILE A 61 -4.81 2.77 -4.16
CA ILE A 61 -5.30 2.38 -5.47
C ILE A 61 -6.49 3.30 -5.79
N PRO A 62 -6.33 4.25 -6.72
CA PRO A 62 -7.32 5.30 -7.00
C PRO A 62 -8.56 4.76 -7.72
N VAL A 63 -8.37 3.86 -8.69
CA VAL A 63 -9.43 3.33 -9.55
C VAL A 63 -9.30 1.82 -9.67
N ASP A 64 -10.42 1.15 -9.94
CA ASP A 64 -10.41 -0.26 -10.32
C ASP A 64 -9.83 -0.41 -11.72
N ASP A 65 -9.03 -1.45 -11.94
CA ASP A 65 -8.49 -1.86 -13.25
C ASP A 65 -9.59 -2.01 -14.31
N SER A 66 -10.84 -2.19 -13.90
CA SER A 66 -12.02 -2.26 -14.76
C SER A 66 -12.57 -0.91 -15.23
N ASN A 67 -12.11 0.23 -14.69
CA ASN A 67 -12.55 1.56 -15.12
C ASN A 67 -11.43 2.62 -15.00
N PRO A 68 -10.46 2.62 -15.94
CA PRO A 68 -9.30 3.51 -15.92
C PRO A 68 -9.70 4.91 -16.40
N THR A 69 -10.27 5.72 -15.52
CA THR A 69 -10.31 7.16 -15.77
C THR A 69 -8.86 7.65 -15.67
N GLY A 70 -8.33 8.30 -16.72
CA GLY A 70 -6.96 8.83 -16.77
C GLY A 70 -6.75 10.01 -15.83
N VAL A 71 -7.30 9.91 -14.63
CA VAL A 71 -7.34 10.91 -13.57
C VAL A 71 -6.12 10.67 -12.70
N ASP A 72 -5.35 11.73 -12.46
CA ASP A 72 -4.21 11.70 -11.54
C ASP A 72 -4.69 11.11 -10.19
N PRO A 73 -4.10 10.02 -9.69
CA PRO A 73 -4.44 9.42 -8.41
C PRO A 73 -4.47 10.43 -7.25
N GLY A 74 -3.64 11.48 -7.32
CA GLY A 74 -3.59 12.54 -6.32
C GLY A 74 -4.80 13.49 -6.33
N SER A 75 -5.68 13.39 -7.32
CA SER A 75 -6.88 14.23 -7.47
C SER A 75 -8.19 13.52 -7.07
N ILE A 76 -8.14 12.21 -6.82
CA ILE A 76 -9.30 11.45 -6.31
C ILE A 76 -9.33 11.58 -4.79
N ALA A 77 -10.47 11.98 -4.25
CA ALA A 77 -10.65 12.06 -2.81
C ALA A 77 -10.47 10.65 -2.17
N PRO A 78 -9.79 10.53 -1.01
CA PRO A 78 -9.48 9.23 -0.42
C PRO A 78 -10.67 8.27 -0.26
N ASP A 79 -11.85 8.80 0.08
CA ASP A 79 -13.12 8.06 0.24
C ASP A 79 -13.66 7.48 -1.07
N LYS A 80 -13.20 7.99 -2.21
CA LYS A 80 -13.57 7.51 -3.55
C LYS A 80 -12.53 6.58 -4.17
N MET A 81 -11.39 6.40 -3.50
CA MET A 81 -10.36 5.49 -3.97
C MET A 81 -10.77 4.03 -3.76
N LEU A 82 -10.44 3.18 -4.73
CA LEU A 82 -10.63 1.74 -4.63
C LEU A 82 -9.99 1.14 -3.37
N MET A 83 -8.80 1.63 -3.05
CA MET A 83 -8.10 1.40 -1.80
C MET A 83 -7.53 2.76 -1.34
N PRO A 84 -8.05 3.34 -0.26
CA PRO A 84 -7.55 4.61 0.25
C PRO A 84 -6.09 4.47 0.70
N PRO A 85 -5.39 5.60 0.93
CA PRO A 85 -4.03 5.59 1.44
C PRO A 85 -3.85 4.66 2.64
N VAL A 86 -2.91 3.74 2.51
CA VAL A 86 -2.49 2.79 3.54
C VAL A 86 -1.23 3.33 4.20
N PRO A 87 -1.22 3.46 5.53
CA PRO A 87 -0.03 3.85 6.27
C PRO A 87 1.15 2.91 6.01
N LYS A 88 2.34 3.48 5.88
CA LYS A 88 3.60 2.79 5.60
C LYS A 88 4.22 2.29 6.91
N ILE A 89 3.74 1.16 7.39
CA ILE A 89 4.14 0.49 8.63
C ILE A 89 4.23 -1.02 8.39
N SER A 90 4.93 -1.73 9.29
CA SER A 90 5.27 -3.15 9.13
C SER A 90 4.06 -4.04 8.90
N TYR A 91 2.99 -3.90 9.70
CA TYR A 91 1.83 -4.80 9.64
C TYR A 91 1.11 -4.77 8.26
N PRO A 92 0.69 -3.60 7.73
CA PRO A 92 0.26 -3.48 6.33
C PRO A 92 1.22 -4.06 5.30
N GLY A 93 2.53 -3.85 5.49
CA GLY A 93 3.55 -4.39 4.59
C GLY A 93 3.57 -5.92 4.58
N GLU A 94 3.51 -6.53 5.76
CA GLU A 94 3.45 -7.99 5.95
C GLU A 94 2.16 -8.60 5.38
N GLU A 95 1.02 -7.97 5.62
CA GLU A 95 -0.28 -8.42 5.08
C GLU A 95 -0.31 -8.33 3.55
N GLN A 96 0.20 -7.24 2.97
CA GLN A 96 0.37 -7.12 1.52
C GLN A 96 1.35 -8.17 0.96
N ALA A 97 2.45 -8.44 1.66
CA ALA A 97 3.41 -9.46 1.27
C ALA A 97 2.76 -10.85 1.24
N LEU A 98 1.93 -11.20 2.22
CA LEU A 98 1.16 -12.44 2.23
C LEU A 98 0.25 -12.57 1.00
N HIS A 99 -0.47 -11.51 0.63
CA HIS A 99 -1.34 -11.50 -0.56
C HIS A 99 -0.54 -11.66 -1.86
N ALA A 100 0.58 -10.95 -1.98
CA ALA A 100 1.47 -11.06 -3.13
C ALA A 100 2.04 -12.48 -3.26
N CYS A 101 2.55 -13.07 -2.17
CA CYS A 101 3.03 -14.45 -2.14
C CYS A 101 1.96 -15.45 -2.58
N LYS A 102 0.71 -15.29 -2.12
CA LYS A 102 -0.41 -16.14 -2.56
C LYS A 102 -0.73 -15.98 -4.05
N ASN A 103 -0.58 -14.79 -4.61
CA ASN A 103 -0.73 -14.56 -6.04
C ASN A 103 0.41 -15.16 -6.86
N VAL A 104 1.65 -15.07 -6.37
CA VAL A 104 2.82 -15.74 -6.97
C VAL A 104 2.63 -17.26 -6.98
N GLU A 105 2.21 -17.87 -5.86
CA GLU A 105 1.91 -19.30 -5.78
C GLU A 105 0.84 -19.72 -6.80
N LYS A 106 -0.20 -18.89 -7.00
CA LYS A 106 -1.27 -19.15 -7.98
C LYS A 106 -0.77 -19.07 -9.42
N LEU A 107 0.05 -18.06 -9.75
CA LEU A 107 0.65 -17.92 -11.08
C LEU A 107 1.56 -19.12 -11.39
N ALA A 108 2.39 -19.54 -10.42
CA ALA A 108 3.25 -20.70 -10.58
C ALA A 108 2.43 -21.98 -10.85
N LYS A 109 1.36 -22.22 -10.09
CA LYS A 109 0.46 -23.37 -10.29
C LYS A 109 -0.30 -23.33 -11.61
N ALA A 110 -0.55 -22.15 -12.16
CA ALA A 110 -1.27 -22.00 -13.42
C ALA A 110 -0.41 -22.32 -14.64
N HIS A 111 0.93 -22.32 -14.52
CA HIS A 111 1.86 -22.59 -15.63
C HIS A 111 1.55 -21.74 -16.88
N GLY A 112 1.37 -20.43 -16.70
CA GLY A 112 1.06 -19.49 -17.79
C GLY A 112 -0.38 -19.50 -18.28
N LYS A 113 -1.25 -20.36 -17.71
CA LYS A 113 -2.69 -20.33 -17.99
C LYS A 113 -3.37 -19.18 -17.26
N PRO A 114 -4.51 -18.66 -17.77
CA PRO A 114 -5.32 -17.69 -17.05
C PRO A 114 -5.69 -18.22 -15.66
N CYS A 115 -5.46 -17.43 -14.61
CA CYS A 115 -5.81 -17.80 -13.24
C CYS A 115 -6.39 -16.64 -12.46
N LYS A 116 -7.26 -16.97 -11.50
CA LYS A 116 -7.95 -15.97 -10.66
C LYS A 116 -7.08 -15.58 -9.46
N LEU A 117 -6.40 -14.45 -9.58
CA LEU A 117 -5.63 -13.85 -8.50
C LEU A 117 -6.54 -13.33 -7.37
N MET A 118 -6.00 -13.28 -6.16
CA MET A 118 -6.62 -12.71 -4.97
C MET A 118 -6.54 -11.17 -5.00
N ASN A 119 -7.64 -10.53 -4.62
CA ASN A 119 -7.67 -9.09 -4.34
C ASN A 119 -7.11 -8.81 -2.95
N THR A 120 -6.29 -7.77 -2.83
CA THR A 120 -5.96 -7.16 -1.54
C THR A 120 -7.12 -6.32 -1.03
N TRP A 121 -7.03 -5.91 0.23
CA TRP A 121 -7.93 -4.99 0.90
C TRP A 121 -7.14 -3.97 1.73
N TRP A 122 -7.86 -3.03 2.36
CA TRP A 122 -7.25 -2.08 3.29
C TRP A 122 -6.85 -2.81 4.58
N PRO A 123 -5.56 -2.89 4.94
CA PRO A 123 -5.05 -3.77 6.01
C PRO A 123 -5.65 -3.46 7.38
N TRP A 124 -6.00 -4.50 8.14
CA TRP A 124 -6.62 -4.31 9.46
C TRP A 124 -5.69 -3.59 10.44
N GLY A 125 -4.40 -3.91 10.43
CA GLY A 125 -3.40 -3.25 11.26
C GLY A 125 -2.86 -1.92 10.69
N GLY A 126 -3.45 -1.40 9.61
CA GLY A 126 -3.14 -0.05 9.10
C GLY A 126 -3.43 1.05 10.11
N GLY A 127 -4.25 0.76 11.12
CA GLY A 127 -4.64 1.67 12.19
C GLY A 127 -3.85 1.59 13.48
N MET A 128 -2.77 0.79 13.51
CA MET A 128 -2.04 0.47 14.73
C MET A 128 -0.65 1.11 14.70
N PHE A 129 -0.40 2.05 15.61
CA PHE A 129 0.88 2.74 15.70
C PHE A 129 1.35 2.73 17.14
N ALA A 130 2.57 2.26 17.38
CA ALA A 130 3.21 2.32 18.68
C ALA A 130 4.47 3.18 18.59
N THR A 131 4.54 4.22 19.41
CA THR A 131 5.74 5.05 19.57
C THR A 131 6.25 4.85 20.97
N SER A 132 7.46 4.28 21.10
CA SER A 132 8.13 4.15 22.38
C SER A 132 8.48 5.53 22.96
N LEU A 133 8.23 5.71 24.26
CA LEU A 133 8.66 6.86 25.06
C LEU A 133 9.83 6.50 26.00
N GLY A 134 10.40 5.31 25.84
CA GLY A 134 11.41 4.73 26.70
C GLY A 134 11.23 3.22 26.82
N PRO A 135 12.06 2.54 27.63
CA PRO A 135 11.98 1.08 27.82
C PRO A 135 10.66 0.59 28.42
N HIS A 136 9.87 1.47 29.03
CA HIS A 136 8.72 1.13 29.86
C HIS A 136 7.42 1.84 29.50
N ASP A 137 7.46 2.82 28.60
CA ASP A 137 6.34 3.68 28.27
C ASP A 137 6.16 3.76 26.75
N ALA A 138 4.91 3.90 26.29
CA ALA A 138 4.59 4.04 24.88
C ALA A 138 3.27 4.79 24.67
N CYS A 139 3.21 5.56 23.59
CA CYS A 139 1.94 6.00 23.02
C CYS A 139 1.49 4.97 21.97
N PHE A 140 0.28 4.45 22.12
CA PHE A 140 -0.32 3.53 21.17
C PHE A 140 -1.57 4.15 20.54
N VAL A 141 -1.73 4.03 19.23
CA VAL A 141 -2.98 4.34 18.53
C VAL A 141 -3.58 3.04 18.07
N LEU A 142 -4.84 2.80 18.44
CA LEU A 142 -5.62 1.64 18.07
C LEU A 142 -6.76 2.01 17.11
N GLY A 143 -6.94 1.22 16.06
CA GLY A 143 -8.15 1.28 15.22
C GLY A 143 -8.28 2.55 14.38
N ALA A 144 -7.19 3.26 14.10
CA ALA A 144 -7.21 4.34 13.11
C ALA A 144 -7.54 3.78 11.72
N ASN A 145 -8.22 4.57 10.90
CA ASN A 145 -8.51 4.23 9.52
C ASN A 145 -8.25 5.45 8.61
N HIS A 146 -8.62 5.36 7.34
CA HIS A 146 -8.40 6.42 6.38
C HIS A 146 -9.18 7.72 6.68
N ASN A 147 -10.16 7.70 7.58
CA ASN A 147 -10.91 8.88 7.97
C ASN A 147 -10.13 9.70 9.01
N LYS A 148 -10.09 11.01 8.80
CA LYS A 148 -9.44 11.95 9.73
C LYS A 148 -10.09 11.87 11.11
N GLY A 149 -9.27 11.83 12.16
CA GLY A 149 -9.74 11.79 13.55
C GLY A 149 -10.27 10.43 14.00
N SER A 150 -10.05 9.37 13.21
CA SER A 150 -10.35 8.00 13.61
C SER A 150 -9.28 7.41 14.54
N GLY A 151 -9.63 6.32 15.22
CA GLY A 151 -8.78 5.62 16.16
C GLY A 151 -8.80 6.21 17.57
N HIS A 152 -8.20 5.48 18.50
CA HIS A 152 -8.08 5.87 19.90
C HIS A 152 -6.62 5.89 20.32
N MET A 153 -6.18 7.00 20.89
CA MET A 153 -4.88 7.08 21.54
C MET A 153 -4.99 6.47 22.94
N VAL A 154 -4.20 5.43 23.18
CA VAL A 154 -4.02 4.78 24.47
C VAL A 154 -2.61 5.10 24.93
N ASN A 155 -2.49 5.76 26.07
CA ASN A 155 -1.19 5.96 26.71
C ASN A 155 -0.89 4.76 27.61
N TRP A 156 0.27 4.14 27.43
CA TRP A 156 0.75 3.08 28.30
C TRP A 156 1.97 3.57 29.07
N TRP A 157 1.89 3.58 30.39
CA TRP A 157 3.01 3.86 31.28
C TRP A 157 2.85 3.11 32.60
N ILE A 158 3.97 2.71 33.21
CA ILE A 158 4.00 1.75 34.35
C ILE A 158 3.01 2.13 35.49
N PRO A 159 3.00 3.36 36.02
CA PRO A 159 2.07 3.73 37.09
C PRO A 159 0.58 3.80 36.72
N ALA A 160 0.20 3.73 35.44
CA ALA A 160 -1.20 3.55 35.03
C ALA A 160 -1.55 2.11 34.66
N ALA A 161 -0.55 1.22 34.56
CA ALA A 161 -0.72 -0.19 34.27
C ALA A 161 -0.73 -1.09 35.53
N LEU A 162 -0.28 -0.56 36.67
CA LEU A 162 -0.35 -1.15 38.01
C LEU A 162 -1.60 -0.65 38.76
#